data_AF-V4YC28-F1
#
_entry.id   AF-V4YC28-F1
#
_cell.length_a   1.000
_cell.length_b   1.000
_cell.length_c   1.000
_cell.angle_alpha   90.00
_cell.angle_beta   90.00
_cell.angle_gamma   90.00
#
_symmetry.space_group_name_H-M   'P 1'
#
loop_
_entity.id
_entity.type
_entity.pdbx_description
1 polymer ?
#
loop_
_entity_poly.entity_id
_entity_poly.type
_entity_poly.pdbx_seq_one_letter_code
_entity_poly.pdbx_strand_id
1 'polypeptide(L)'
;MNTIDAFLKGDRHDDVALYLSDSVLDTGSSLYEIGDSRREGVLVVVPGEKGRSAFQAGTGMEAMEFAGTAMDRTGDIAATLDAGSCPDAGTETVNGHAVEFIFAFTEPENPEVGGLYADGDVLHAYAHCSCGASYSHKWVIGDRSETASDGLN
;
A
#
# COMPACT_ATOMS: atom_id res chain seq x y z
N MET A 1 0.02 -20.93 -0.73
CA MET A 1 -0.44 -19.54 -0.87
C MET A 1 0.46 -18.68 0.01
N ASN A 2 1.06 -17.61 -0.53
CA ASN A 2 1.86 -16.69 0.27
C ASN A 2 0.92 -15.73 1.04
N THR A 3 1.30 -15.24 2.21
CA THR A 3 0.47 -14.36 3.06
C THR A 3 0.00 -13.12 2.31
N ILE A 4 0.85 -12.58 1.44
CA ILE A 4 0.54 -11.44 0.58
C ILE A 4 -0.60 -11.73 -0.38
N ASP A 5 -0.59 -12.89 -1.05
CA ASP A 5 -1.64 -13.27 -1.99
C ASP A 5 -3.00 -13.43 -1.29
N ALA A 6 -3.01 -14.02 -0.08
CA ALA A 6 -4.22 -14.11 0.74
C ALA A 6 -4.75 -12.72 1.14
N PHE A 7 -3.86 -11.79 1.52
CA PHE A 7 -4.23 -10.42 1.84
C PHE A 7 -4.81 -9.66 0.63
N LEU A 8 -4.15 -9.75 -0.53
CA LEU A 8 -4.61 -9.11 -1.76
C LEU A 8 -5.95 -9.66 -2.28
N LYS A 9 -6.37 -10.84 -1.80
CA LYS A 9 -7.68 -11.45 -2.07
C LYS A 9 -8.75 -11.16 -1.02
N GLY A 10 -8.43 -10.42 0.03
CA GLY A 10 -9.38 -10.12 1.11
C GLY A 10 -9.45 -11.18 2.20
N ASP A 11 -8.71 -12.30 2.12
CA ASP A 11 -8.78 -13.37 3.13
C ASP A 11 -8.17 -12.97 4.51
N ARG A 12 -7.65 -11.74 4.65
CA ARG A 12 -6.86 -11.27 5.80
C ARG A 12 -7.21 -9.83 6.20
N HIS A 13 -8.47 -9.55 6.53
CA HIS A 13 -8.93 -8.21 6.95
C HIS A 13 -8.28 -7.67 8.24
N ASP A 14 -7.85 -8.55 9.15
CA ASP A 14 -7.17 -8.16 10.39
C ASP A 14 -5.67 -7.87 10.21
N ASP A 15 -5.11 -8.16 9.02
CA ASP A 15 -3.73 -7.88 8.69
C ASP A 15 -3.57 -6.52 8.00
N VAL A 16 -2.34 -6.02 7.99
CA VAL A 16 -1.94 -4.84 7.23
C VAL A 16 -0.77 -5.20 6.33
N ALA A 17 -0.78 -4.64 5.12
CA ALA A 17 0.34 -4.68 4.20
C ALA A 17 1.17 -3.41 4.35
N LEU A 18 2.49 -3.58 4.44
CA LEU A 18 3.45 -2.50 4.50
C LEU A 18 4.53 -2.73 3.45
N TYR A 19 4.60 -1.83 2.48
CA TYR A 19 5.72 -1.71 1.56
C TYR A 19 6.65 -0.63 2.05
N LEU A 20 7.95 -0.90 2.01
CA LEU A 20 9.01 0.05 2.32
C LEU A 20 10.06 -0.04 1.22
N SER A 21 10.42 1.10 0.65
CA SER A 21 11.47 1.17 -0.35
C SER A 21 12.85 0.98 0.27
N ASP A 22 13.83 0.60 -0.54
CA ASP A 22 15.23 0.51 -0.12
C ASP A 22 15.80 1.85 0.41
N SER A 23 15.15 2.98 0.09
CA SER A 23 15.57 4.31 0.57
C SER A 23 15.19 4.56 2.03
N VAL A 24 14.12 3.93 2.52
CA VAL A 24 13.67 4.04 3.92
C VAL A 24 14.08 2.83 4.77
N LEU A 25 14.47 1.72 4.14
CA LEU A 25 14.96 0.54 4.83
C LEU A 25 16.44 0.70 5.22
N ASP A 26 16.73 0.59 6.51
CA ASP A 26 18.12 0.43 6.96
C ASP A 26 18.67 -0.95 6.57
N THR A 27 19.97 -0.98 6.25
CA THR A 27 20.73 -2.20 5.89
C THR A 27 20.87 -3.14 7.09
N GLY A 28 19.79 -3.80 7.46
CA GLY A 28 19.65 -4.61 8.68
C GLY A 28 18.23 -4.72 9.22
N SER A 29 17.26 -4.10 8.54
CA SER A 29 15.85 -4.16 8.92
C SER A 29 15.34 -5.60 8.91
N SER A 30 14.82 -6.09 10.05
CA SER A 30 14.20 -7.42 10.19
C SER A 30 13.04 -7.67 9.20
N LEU A 31 12.56 -6.61 8.55
CA LEU A 31 11.58 -6.64 7.49
C LEU A 31 12.04 -7.44 6.26
N TYR A 32 13.34 -7.42 5.93
CA TYR A 32 13.89 -8.26 4.84
C TYR A 32 13.78 -9.76 5.14
N GLU A 33 13.69 -10.16 6.41
CA GLU A 33 13.59 -11.57 6.81
C GLU A 33 12.14 -12.10 6.80
N ILE A 34 11.16 -11.22 6.97
CA ILE A 34 9.74 -11.58 7.09
C ILE A 34 8.88 -11.12 5.90
N GLY A 35 9.41 -10.22 5.07
CA GLY A 35 8.73 -9.68 3.89
C GLY A 35 9.18 -10.32 2.59
N ASP A 36 8.43 -10.05 1.52
CA ASP A 36 8.71 -10.47 0.16
C ASP A 36 9.49 -9.36 -0.55
N SER A 37 10.69 -9.69 -1.02
CA SER A 37 11.54 -8.73 -1.72
C SER A 37 10.91 -8.31 -3.04
N ARG A 38 10.73 -7.01 -3.22
CA ARG A 38 10.26 -6.37 -4.44
C ARG A 38 11.43 -5.71 -5.16
N ARG A 39 11.16 -5.18 -6.35
CA ARG A 39 12.21 -4.60 -7.21
C ARG A 39 12.95 -3.43 -6.55
N GLU A 40 12.24 -2.64 -5.75
CA GLU A 40 12.77 -1.40 -5.14
C GLU A 40 12.53 -1.33 -3.62
N GLY A 41 12.29 -2.47 -2.97
CA GLY A 41 11.99 -2.51 -1.54
C GLY A 41 11.49 -3.87 -1.06
N VAL A 42 10.76 -3.86 0.06
CA VAL A 42 10.16 -5.06 0.67
C VAL A 42 8.69 -4.83 0.95
N LEU A 43 7.85 -5.79 0.59
CA LEU A 43 6.44 -5.85 0.96
C LEU A 43 6.23 -6.90 2.04
N VAL A 44 5.68 -6.51 3.19
CA VAL A 44 5.37 -7.42 4.29
C VAL A 44 3.89 -7.35 4.64
N VAL A 45 3.30 -8.49 4.98
CA VAL A 45 1.95 -8.56 5.56
C VAL A 45 2.04 -9.11 6.97
N VAL A 46 1.53 -8.36 7.94
CA VAL A 46 1.57 -8.69 9.37
C VAL A 46 0.24 -8.37 10.04
N PRO A 47 -0.05 -8.95 11.22
CA PRO A 47 -1.22 -8.57 12.00
C PRO A 47 -1.25 -7.06 12.26
N GLY A 48 -2.43 -6.44 12.15
CA GLY A 48 -2.56 -4.98 12.14
C GLY A 48 -1.91 -4.26 13.31
N GLU A 49 -1.99 -4.81 14.51
CA GLU A 49 -1.33 -4.25 15.70
C GLU A 49 0.19 -4.23 15.55
N LYS A 50 0.79 -5.34 15.10
CA LYS A 50 2.23 -5.45 14.90
C LYS A 50 2.71 -4.55 13.77
N GLY A 51 1.96 -4.49 12.67
CA GLY A 51 2.30 -3.64 11.53
C GLY A 51 2.30 -2.16 11.87
N ARG A 52 1.30 -1.70 12.63
CA ARG A 52 1.24 -0.31 13.11
C ARG A 52 2.42 0.03 14.02
N SER A 53 2.76 -0.85 14.96
CA SER A 53 3.94 -0.65 15.82
C SER A 53 5.26 -0.65 15.04
N ALA A 54 5.43 -1.56 14.08
CA ALA A 54 6.62 -1.60 13.23
C ALA A 54 6.73 -0.36 12.34
N PHE A 55 5.62 0.10 11.78
CA PHE A 55 5.56 1.33 10.98
C PHE A 55 5.99 2.56 11.79
N GLN A 56 5.44 2.73 13.00
CA GLN A 56 5.82 3.83 13.88
C GLN A 56 7.29 3.77 14.30
N ALA A 57 7.81 2.57 14.57
CA ALA A 57 9.22 2.40 14.92
C ALA A 57 10.17 2.72 13.76
N GLY A 58 9.80 2.38 12.52
CA GLY A 58 10.64 2.60 11.33
C GLY A 58 10.54 4.02 10.74
N THR A 59 9.35 4.62 10.75
CA THR A 59 9.10 5.91 10.09
C THR A 59 9.02 7.09 11.07
N GLY A 60 8.82 6.81 12.37
CA GLY A 60 8.52 7.82 13.38
C GLY A 60 7.09 8.39 13.30
N MET A 61 6.26 7.91 12.36
CA MET A 61 4.90 8.41 12.11
C MET A 61 3.83 7.42 12.62
N GLU A 62 2.69 7.95 13.09
CA GLU A 62 1.56 7.10 13.46
C GLU A 62 0.75 6.71 12.21
N ALA A 63 0.54 5.40 12.01
CA ALA A 63 -0.14 4.89 10.81
C ALA A 63 -1.55 5.48 10.60
N MET A 64 -2.31 5.71 11.68
CA MET A 64 -3.64 6.31 11.59
C MET A 64 -3.61 7.80 11.25
N GLU A 65 -2.64 8.55 11.78
CA GLU A 65 -2.46 9.97 11.45
C GLU A 65 -2.02 10.14 9.99
N PHE A 66 -1.11 9.28 9.54
CA PHE A 66 -0.68 9.21 8.15
C PHE A 66 -1.85 8.88 7.22
N ALA A 67 -2.62 7.83 7.52
CA ALA A 67 -3.79 7.46 6.72
C ALA A 67 -4.79 8.62 6.65
N GLY A 68 -5.09 9.28 7.77
CA GLY A 68 -5.96 10.44 7.81
C GLY A 68 -5.49 11.57 6.89
N THR A 69 -4.20 11.91 6.93
CA THR A 69 -3.61 12.97 6.08
C THR A 69 -3.62 12.59 4.60
N ALA A 70 -3.35 11.32 4.28
CA ALA A 70 -3.33 10.81 2.93
C ALA A 70 -4.73 10.67 2.31
N MET A 71 -5.79 10.50 3.11
CA MET A 71 -7.18 10.41 2.62
C MET A 71 -7.63 11.65 1.86
N ASP A 72 -7.08 12.83 2.18
CA ASP A 72 -7.42 14.09 1.50
C ASP A 72 -6.88 14.19 0.06
N ARG A 73 -5.94 13.31 -0.32
CA ARG A 73 -5.36 13.29 -1.66
C ARG A 73 -5.56 11.95 -2.33
N THR A 74 -6.12 11.95 -3.52
CA THR A 74 -6.26 10.74 -4.34
C THR A 74 -5.09 10.64 -5.31
N GLY A 75 -4.40 9.50 -5.30
CA GLY A 75 -3.38 9.14 -6.29
C GLY A 75 -3.63 7.72 -6.80
N ASP A 76 -2.72 7.20 -7.63
CA ASP A 76 -2.79 5.82 -8.11
C ASP A 76 -1.76 4.95 -7.38
N ILE A 77 -2.16 3.76 -6.97
CA ILE A 77 -1.33 2.79 -6.26
C ILE A 77 -1.54 1.46 -6.99
N ALA A 78 -0.43 0.78 -7.31
CA ALA A 78 -0.47 -0.50 -7.98
C ALA A 78 -1.18 -1.54 -7.10
N ALA A 79 -1.98 -2.42 -7.71
CA ALA A 79 -2.68 -3.49 -7.00
C ALA A 79 -1.74 -4.46 -6.28
N THR A 80 -0.47 -4.51 -6.71
CA THR A 80 0.60 -5.32 -6.11
C THR A 80 1.25 -4.67 -4.89
N LEU A 81 0.89 -3.41 -4.58
CA LEU A 81 1.36 -2.62 -3.44
C LEU A 81 2.87 -2.39 -3.39
N ASP A 82 3.55 -2.37 -4.54
CA ASP A 82 4.99 -2.08 -4.64
C ASP A 82 5.31 -0.82 -5.46
N ALA A 83 4.29 -0.17 -6.05
CA ALA A 83 4.45 1.02 -6.87
C ALA A 83 3.24 1.96 -6.74
N GLY A 84 3.42 3.22 -7.12
CA GLY A 84 2.35 4.22 -7.14
C GLY A 84 2.72 5.44 -7.98
N SER A 85 1.71 6.14 -8.47
CA SER A 85 1.83 7.40 -9.20
C SER A 85 1.39 8.55 -8.31
N CYS A 86 2.36 9.36 -7.89
CA CYS A 86 2.12 10.54 -7.08
C CYS A 86 1.30 11.59 -7.86
N PRO A 87 0.19 12.10 -7.31
CA PRO A 87 -0.63 13.11 -8.00
C PRO A 87 0.12 14.43 -8.23
N ASP A 88 1.12 14.75 -7.41
CA ASP A 88 1.95 15.94 -7.54
C ASP A 88 3.06 15.81 -8.60
N ALA A 89 3.28 14.62 -9.19
CA ALA A 89 4.29 14.42 -10.23
C ALA A 89 3.94 15.12 -11.56
N GLY A 90 2.67 15.47 -11.77
CA GLY A 90 2.20 16.09 -13.02
C GLY A 90 2.53 15.22 -14.24
N THR A 91 3.05 15.84 -15.31
CA THR A 91 3.52 15.16 -16.52
C THR A 91 5.02 14.84 -16.50
N GLU A 92 5.73 15.23 -15.43
CA GLU A 92 7.18 15.06 -15.31
C GLU A 92 7.46 13.64 -14.82
N THR A 93 8.00 12.79 -15.70
CA THR A 93 8.38 11.44 -15.32
C THR A 93 9.65 11.46 -14.46
N VAL A 94 9.52 10.86 -13.27
CA VAL A 94 10.53 10.06 -12.53
C VAL A 94 11.77 10.70 -11.91
N ASN A 95 11.88 12.03 -11.77
CA ASN A 95 12.90 12.61 -10.87
C ASN A 95 12.25 13.20 -9.62
N GLY A 96 12.35 12.49 -8.49
CA GLY A 96 11.91 12.98 -7.17
C GLY A 96 10.51 12.53 -6.72
N HIS A 97 9.81 11.70 -7.51
CA HIS A 97 8.48 11.16 -7.17
C HIS A 97 8.46 9.64 -7.01
N ALA A 98 9.43 9.07 -6.28
CA ALA A 98 9.43 7.64 -5.94
C ALA A 98 8.54 7.39 -4.72
N VAL A 99 7.95 6.20 -4.64
CA VAL A 99 7.20 5.78 -3.44
C VAL A 99 8.19 5.31 -2.39
N GLU A 100 8.15 5.94 -1.21
CA GLU A 100 9.00 5.58 -0.09
C GLU A 100 8.38 4.46 0.74
N PHE A 101 7.07 4.53 0.99
CA PHE A 101 6.37 3.46 1.67
C PHE A 101 4.87 3.46 1.32
N ILE A 102 4.25 2.28 1.42
CA ILE A 102 2.81 2.09 1.24
C ILE A 102 2.27 1.34 2.45
N PHE A 103 1.26 1.89 3.09
CA PHE A 103 0.48 1.23 4.14
C PHE A 103 -0.89 0.86 3.56
N ALA A 104 -1.32 -0.38 3.72
CA ALA A 104 -2.60 -0.84 3.22
C ALA A 104 -3.30 -1.81 4.18
N PHE A 105 -4.64 -1.78 4.16
CA PHE A 105 -5.49 -2.73 4.88
C PHE A 105 -6.72 -3.05 4.04
N THR A 106 -7.40 -4.15 4.37
CA THR A 106 -8.65 -4.54 3.70
C THR A 106 -9.80 -4.46 4.68
N GLU A 107 -10.97 -4.09 4.19
CA GLU A 107 -12.22 -4.07 4.94
C GLU A 107 -13.20 -5.04 4.28
N PRO A 108 -13.96 -5.84 5.07
CA PRO A 108 -14.96 -6.74 4.51
C PRO A 108 -16.10 -5.96 3.85
N GLU A 109 -16.79 -6.58 2.89
CA GLU A 109 -18.02 -6.06 2.31
C GLU A 109 -18.99 -5.59 3.41
N ASN A 110 -19.49 -4.36 3.25
CA ASN A 110 -20.49 -3.78 4.12
C ASN A 110 -21.56 -3.01 3.31
N PRO A 111 -22.68 -3.68 2.95
CA PRO A 111 -23.74 -3.06 2.14
C PRO A 111 -24.45 -1.90 2.86
N GLU A 112 -24.34 -1.81 4.18
CA GLU A 112 -24.96 -0.74 4.99
C GLU A 112 -24.27 0.62 4.79
N VAL A 113 -22.97 0.61 4.50
CA VAL A 113 -22.19 1.83 4.20
C VAL A 113 -22.46 2.32 2.78
N GLY A 114 -22.71 1.38 1.85
CA GLY A 114 -22.92 1.70 0.44
C GLY A 114 -21.63 2.08 -0.30
N GLY A 115 -21.76 2.43 -1.59
CA GLY A 115 -20.61 2.69 -2.47
C GLY A 115 -19.78 1.41 -2.68
N LEU A 116 -18.45 1.55 -2.74
CA LEU A 116 -17.52 0.41 -2.96
C LEU A 116 -17.72 -0.73 -1.94
N TYR A 117 -18.11 -0.40 -0.72
CA TYR A 117 -18.33 -1.38 0.35
C TYR A 117 -19.56 -2.26 0.11
N ALA A 118 -20.49 -1.87 -0.76
CA ALA A 118 -21.62 -2.71 -1.15
C ALA A 118 -21.30 -3.64 -2.32
N ASP A 119 -20.21 -3.38 -3.05
CA ASP A 119 -19.79 -4.14 -4.22
C ASP A 119 -18.81 -5.29 -3.88
N GLY A 120 -18.19 -5.24 -2.69
CA GLY A 120 -17.34 -6.31 -2.17
C GLY A 120 -16.35 -5.83 -1.11
N ASP A 121 -15.37 -6.67 -0.82
CA ASP A 121 -14.26 -6.32 0.08
C ASP A 121 -13.45 -5.16 -0.50
N VAL A 122 -13.10 -4.18 0.32
CA VAL A 122 -12.42 -2.97 -0.13
C VAL A 122 -10.98 -2.96 0.36
N LEU A 123 -10.04 -2.70 -0.55
CA LEU A 123 -8.65 -2.44 -0.19
C LEU A 123 -8.42 -0.94 -0.06
N HIS A 124 -7.87 -0.53 1.08
CA HIS A 124 -7.43 0.83 1.36
C HIS A 124 -5.92 0.89 1.34
N ALA A 125 -5.33 1.65 0.42
CA ALA A 125 -3.89 1.86 0.32
C ALA A 125 -3.54 3.34 0.48
N TYR A 126 -2.43 3.60 1.16
CA TYR A 126 -1.89 4.92 1.46
C TYR A 126 -0.41 4.92 1.14
N ALA A 127 0.04 5.82 0.28
CA ALA A 127 1.42 5.89 -0.16
C ALA A 127 2.04 7.23 0.25
N HIS A 128 3.31 7.19 0.65
CA HIS A 128 4.15 8.35 0.84
C HIS A 128 5.17 8.44 -0.27
N CYS A 129 5.27 9.62 -0.87
CA CYS A 129 6.18 9.91 -1.94
C CYS A 129 7.40 10.66 -1.43
N SER A 130 8.56 10.43 -2.04
CA SER A 130 9.82 11.14 -1.76
C SER A 130 9.75 12.65 -1.95
N CYS A 131 8.72 13.18 -2.62
CA CYS A 131 8.45 14.61 -2.70
C CYS A 131 7.75 15.18 -1.45
N GLY A 132 7.46 14.34 -0.46
CA GLY A 132 6.72 14.67 0.77
C GLY A 132 5.19 14.56 0.65
N ALA A 133 4.66 14.26 -0.54
CA ALA A 133 3.22 14.10 -0.74
C ALA A 133 2.76 12.74 -0.22
N SER A 134 1.63 12.75 0.50
CA SER A 134 0.93 11.54 0.94
C SER A 134 -0.41 11.46 0.21
N TYR A 135 -0.74 10.29 -0.31
CA TYR A 135 -1.96 10.08 -1.08
C TYR A 135 -2.55 8.70 -0.81
N SER A 136 -3.85 8.59 -1.04
CA SER A 136 -4.62 7.37 -0.83
C SER A 136 -5.25 6.90 -2.12
N HIS A 137 -5.53 5.59 -2.15
CA HIS A 137 -6.31 4.96 -3.18
C HIS A 137 -7.09 3.80 -2.56
N LYS A 138 -8.36 3.67 -2.94
CA LYS A 138 -9.23 2.60 -2.47
C LYS A 138 -10.02 2.00 -3.63
N TRP A 139 -10.20 0.69 -3.60
CA TRP A 139 -10.87 -0.06 -4.66
C TRP A 139 -11.44 -1.38 -4.13
N VAL A 140 -12.40 -1.96 -4.86
CA VAL A 140 -12.94 -3.29 -4.55
C VAL A 140 -11.92 -4.35 -4.95
N ILE A 141 -11.66 -5.31 -4.06
CA ILE A 141 -10.74 -6.41 -4.31
C ILE A 141 -11.22 -7.23 -5.51
N GLY A 142 -10.31 -7.51 -6.45
CA GLY A 142 -10.63 -8.18 -7.71
C GLY A 142 -11.00 -7.25 -8.87
N ASP A 143 -11.32 -5.97 -8.62
CA ASP A 143 -11.61 -5.00 -9.69
C ASP A 143 -10.34 -4.57 -10.45
N ARG A 144 -9.19 -4.60 -9.76
CA ARG A 144 -7.88 -4.16 -10.28
C ARG A 144 -6.88 -5.29 -10.50
N SER A 145 -7.31 -6.54 -10.44
CA SER A 145 -6.43 -7.67 -10.77
C SER A 145 -6.17 -7.65 -12.27
N GLU A 146 -4.94 -7.29 -12.65
CA GLU A 146 -4.37 -7.34 -14.01
C GLU A 146 -4.58 -6.11 -14.91
N THR A 147 -3.91 -4.99 -14.59
CA THR A 147 -3.19 -4.25 -15.65
C THR A 147 -1.72 -4.69 -15.65
N ALA A 148 -1.50 -5.99 -15.84
CA ALA A 148 -0.22 -6.57 -16.20
C ALA A 148 -0.41 -7.43 -17.46
N SER A 149 -1.05 -6.87 -18.49
CA SER A 149 -1.14 -7.44 -19.84
C SER A 149 -1.57 -6.38 -20.85
N ASP A 150 -0.67 -5.45 -21.20
CA ASP A 150 -0.55 -4.99 -22.59
C ASP A 150 0.81 -4.34 -22.79
N GLY A 151 1.64 -4.95 -23.64
CA GLY A 151 3.02 -4.52 -23.85
C GLY A 151 3.92 -5.56 -24.52
N LEU A 152 3.35 -6.68 -24.99
CA LEU A 152 3.98 -7.52 -26.00
C LEU A 152 3.14 -7.44 -27.29
N ASN A 153 3.48 -6.48 -28.15
CA ASN A 153 3.29 -6.62 -29.59
C ASN A 153 4.46 -5.95 -30.33
#